data_AF-Q7U9Q2-F1
#
_entry.id   AF-Q7U9Q2-F1
#
_cell.length_a   1.000
_cell.length_b   1.000
_cell.length_c   1.000
_cell.angle_alpha   90.00
_cell.angle_beta   90.00
_cell.angle_gamma   90.00
#
_symmetry.space_group_name_H-M   'P 1'
#
loop_
_entity.id
_entity.type
_entity.pdbx_description
1 polymer ?
#
loop_
_entity_poly.entity_id
_entity_poly.type
_entity_poly.pdbx_seq_one_letter_code
_entity_poly.pdbx_strand_id
1 'polypeptide(L)' 'MSGNKSPFPDGRIPDRLPDGRPAVPWRSRWTEGVLPLWLVATAGGMAVLFVVGLFFYGSYTGVGSA' A
#
# COMPACT_ATOMS: atom_id res chain seq x y z
N MET A 1 27.50 -25.87 -11.85
CA MET A 1 26.57 -24.76 -11.56
C MET A 1 25.72 -24.50 -12.80
N SER A 2 24.41 -24.73 -12.76
CA SER A 2 23.52 -24.46 -13.90
C SER A 2 23.19 -22.97 -13.94
N GLY A 3 23.71 -22.27 -14.94
CA GLY A 3 23.37 -20.86 -15.17
C GLY A 3 21.92 -20.77 -15.62
N ASN A 4 21.07 -20.13 -14.82
CA ASN A 4 19.73 -19.74 -15.24
C ASN A 4 19.86 -18.88 -16.51
N LYS A 5 19.51 -19.46 -17.67
CA LYS A 5 19.43 -18.72 -18.93
C LYS A 5 18.25 -17.77 -18.81
N SER A 6 18.49 -16.47 -18.97
CA SER A 6 17.44 -15.47 -19.08
C SER A 6 16.50 -15.82 -20.23
N PRO A 7 15.17 -15.64 -20.07
CA PRO A 7 14.20 -15.98 -21.10
C PRO A 7 14.25 -15.05 -22.32
N PHE A 8 14.89 -13.89 -22.20
CA PHE A 8 15.06 -12.94 -23.30
C PHE A 8 16.40 -13.12 -24.02
N PRO A 9 16.43 -12.97 -25.37
CA PRO A 9 17.64 -13.18 -26.18
C PRO A 9 18.82 -12.28 -25.82
N ASP A 10 18.57 -11.18 -25.12
CA ASP A 10 19.48 -10.09 -24.80
C ASP A 10 20.04 -10.14 -23.37
N GLY A 11 19.73 -11.15 -22.56
CA GLY A 11 20.24 -11.24 -21.19
C GLY A 11 19.49 -10.36 -20.18
N ARG A 12 18.44 -9.66 -20.62
CA ARG A 12 17.66 -8.73 -19.80
C ARG A 12 16.94 -9.45 -18.67
N ILE A 13 16.97 -8.87 -17.46
CA ILE A 13 16.20 -9.34 -16.32
C ILE A 13 14.70 -9.03 -16.59
N PRO A 14 13.78 -10.01 -16.48
CA PRO A 14 12.36 -9.83 -16.83
C PRO A 14 11.67 -8.67 -16.10
N ASP A 15 12.11 -8.36 -14.88
CA ASP A 15 11.55 -7.33 -14.01
C ASP A 15 12.20 -5.94 -14.23
N ARG A 16 13.09 -5.81 -15.21
CA ARG A 16 13.93 -4.62 -15.41
C ARG A 16 13.82 -4.12 -16.86
N LEU A 17 13.77 -2.81 -17.05
CA LEU A 17 13.72 -2.15 -18.35
C LEU A 17 15.13 -2.21 -19.02
N PRO A 18 15.29 -2.06 -20.35
CA PRO A 18 16.58 -2.23 -21.04
C PRO A 18 17.71 -1.31 -20.55
N ASP A 19 17.36 -0.22 -19.89
CA ASP A 19 18.26 0.76 -19.26
C ASP A 19 18.60 0.42 -17.79
N GLY A 20 18.15 -0.73 -17.28
CA GLY A 20 18.52 -1.22 -15.96
C GLY A 20 17.76 -0.59 -14.79
N ARG A 21 16.62 0.09 -15.02
CA ARG A 21 15.69 0.47 -13.93
C ARG A 21 14.61 -0.61 -13.77
N PRO A 22 14.13 -0.90 -12.54
CA PRO A 22 13.05 -1.85 -12.34
C PRO A 22 11.81 -1.40 -13.13
N ALA A 23 11.18 -2.33 -13.83
CA ALA A 23 10.01 -2.08 -14.69
C ALA A 23 8.83 -1.53 -13.87
N VAL A 24 8.73 -1.91 -12.59
CA VAL A 24 7.79 -1.36 -11.63
C VAL A 24 8.53 -0.53 -10.57
N PRO A 25 8.24 0.78 -10.46
CA PRO A 25 8.78 1.62 -9.39
C PRO A 25 8.41 1.02 -8.03
N TRP A 26 9.32 1.09 -7.05
CA TRP A 26 9.04 0.54 -5.71
C TRP A 26 7.77 1.10 -5.06
N ARG A 27 7.38 2.33 -5.42
CA ARG A 27 6.16 3.01 -5.00
C ARG A 27 4.90 2.32 -5.53
N SER A 28 4.96 1.84 -6.77
CA SER A 28 3.83 1.23 -7.45
C SER A 28 3.57 -0.20 -7.00
N ARG A 29 4.55 -0.89 -6.39
CA ARG A 29 4.43 -2.30 -5.98
C ARG A 29 3.29 -2.56 -4.98
N TRP A 30 2.89 -1.53 -4.24
CA TRP A 30 1.79 -1.59 -3.27
C TRP A 30 0.45 -1.12 -3.85
N THR A 31 0.44 -0.55 -5.05
CA THR A 31 -0.73 0.01 -5.74
C THR A 31 -0.99 -0.62 -7.12
N GLU A 32 -0.10 -1.46 -7.63
CA GLU A 32 -0.28 -2.23 -8.86
C GLU A 32 -1.07 -3.49 -8.53
N GLY A 33 -2.38 -3.41 -8.72
CA GLY A 33 -3.33 -4.49 -8.45
C GLY A 33 -4.37 -4.11 -7.40
N VAL A 34 -5.16 -5.10 -6.98
CA VAL A 34 -6.19 -4.91 -5.95
C VAL A 34 -5.50 -4.66 -4.61
N LEU A 35 -5.84 -3.53 -3.96
CA LEU A 35 -5.25 -3.16 -2.68
C LEU A 35 -5.46 -4.29 -1.64
N PRO A 36 -4.44 -4.70 -0.87
CA PRO A 36 -4.60 -5.74 0.14
C PRO A 36 -5.70 -5.42 1.13
N LEU A 37 -6.62 -6.37 1.36
CA LEU A 37 -7.77 -6.15 2.25
C LEU A 37 -7.34 -5.76 3.67
N TRP A 38 -6.23 -6.30 4.16
CA TRP A 38 -5.71 -5.95 5.48
C TRP A 38 -5.33 -4.46 5.59
N LEU A 39 -4.80 -3.85 4.51
CA LEU A 39 -4.50 -2.42 4.47
C LEU A 39 -5.79 -1.60 4.51
N VAL A 40 -6.77 -1.99 3.69
CA VAL A 40 -8.08 -1.31 3.64
C VAL A 40 -8.76 -1.38 5.01
N ALA A 41 -8.78 -2.56 5.64
CA ALA A 41 -9.37 -2.77 6.95
C ALA A 41 -8.63 -1.99 8.04
N THR A 42 -7.30 -1.91 7.99
CA THR A 42 -6.51 -1.15 8.98
C THR A 42 -6.77 0.35 8.85
N ALA A 43 -6.66 0.89 7.63
CA ALA A 43 -6.89 2.31 7.38
C ALA A 43 -8.34 2.72 7.66
N GLY A 44 -9.30 1.92 7.19
CA GLY A 44 -10.72 2.12 7.46
C GLY A 44 -11.06 2.00 8.95
N GLY A 45 -10.49 1.00 9.64
CA GLY A 45 -10.64 0.82 11.08
C GLY A 45 -10.11 2.00 11.88
N MET A 46 -8.92 2.53 11.52
CA MET A 46 -8.39 3.76 12.13
C MET A 46 -9.32 4.96 11.92
N ALA A 47 -9.88 5.12 10.71
CA ALA A 47 -10.82 6.21 10.43
C ALA A 47 -12.10 6.10 11.29
N VAL A 48 -12.66 4.90 11.43
CA VAL A 48 -13.85 4.67 12.27
C VAL A 48 -13.54 4.97 13.74
N LEU A 49 -12.43 4.45 14.27
CA LEU A 49 -12.02 4.71 15.65
C LEU A 49 -11.77 6.19 15.91
N PHE A 50 -11.17 6.89 14.95
CA PHE A 50 -10.97 8.33 15.04
C PHE A 50 -12.29 9.09 15.12
N VAL A 51 -13.25 8.77 14.24
CA VAL A 51 -14.58 9.40 14.24
C VAL A 51 -15.32 9.13 15.55
N VAL A 52 -15.32 7.87 16.02
CA VAL A 52 -15.94 7.51 17.30
C VAL A 52 -15.27 8.23 18.47
N GLY A 53 -13.94 8.29 18.49
CA GLY A 53 -13.18 9.05 19.49
C GLY A 53 -13.52 10.53 19.47
N LEU A 54 -13.72 11.11 18.30
CA LEU A 54 -14.13 12.51 18.14
C LEU A 54 -15.54 12.76 18.71
N PHE A 55 -16.48 11.84 18.49
CA PHE A 55 -17.81 11.92 19.11
C PHE A 55 -17.76 11.84 20.62
N PHE A 56 -16.95 10.93 21.18
CA PHE A 56 -16.76 10.88 22.62
C PHE A 56 -16.16 12.16 23.15
N TYR A 57 -15.09 12.67 22.52
CA TYR A 57 -14.48 13.94 22.92
C TYR A 57 -15.51 15.08 22.93
N GLY A 58 -16.29 15.24 21.85
CA GLY A 58 -17.32 16.26 21.76
C GLY A 58 -18.44 16.13 22.80
N SER A 59 -18.73 14.91 23.26
CA SER A 59 -19.74 14.68 24.31
C SER A 59 -19.30 15.22 25.68
N TYR A 60 -17.99 15.32 25.92
CA TYR A 60 -17.42 15.88 27.16
C TYR A 60 -17.05 17.36 27.02
N THR A 61 -17.12 17.93 25.81
CA THR A 61 -16.71 19.32 25.57
C THR A 61 -17.66 20.03 24.60
N GLY A 62 -18.39 21.03 25.08
CA GLY A 62 -19.15 21.95 24.22
C GLY A 62 -20.66 21.82 24.40
N VAL A 63 -21.41 21.88 23.30
CA VAL A 63 -22.88 21.84 23.36
C VAL A 63 -23.35 20.47 23.83
N GLY A 64 -24.07 20.44 24.95
CA GLY A 64 -24.58 19.21 25.55
C GLY A 64 -23.62 18.51 26.52
N SER A 65 -22.42 19.07 26.75
CA SER A 65 -21.61 18.66 27.91
C SER A 65 -22.24 19.25 29.18
N ALA A 66 -22.46 18.40 30.19
CA ALA A 66 -23.08 18.76 31.47
C ALA A 66 -22.16 19.59 32.37
#